data_AF-A0A559SPD3-F1
#
_entry.id   AF-A0A559SPD3-F1
#
_cell.length_a   1.000
_cell.length_b   1.000
_cell.length_c   1.000
_cell.angle_alpha   90.00
_cell.angle_beta   90.00
_cell.angle_gamma   90.00
#
_symmetry.space_group_name_H-M   'P 1'
#
loop_
_entity.id
_entity.type
_entity.pdbx_description
1 polymer ?
#
loop_
_entity_poly.entity_id
_entity_poly.type
_entity_poly.pdbx_seq_one_letter_code
_entity_poly.pdbx_strand_id
1 'polypeptide(L)'
;MVVLISRTQVPNRAAWIEYPYTQADKNGWGGELLSEERKDFWSTLSRIASAREISEAEETQTWLSYVDDESERRCLTAWAWCPARKGFFKNWCKEEGIHPETGRRRKEGQSCVFC
;
A
#
# COMPACT_ATOMS: atom_id res chain seq x y z
N MET A 1 48.71 -25.18 -25.42
CA MET A 1 47.57 -24.45 -25.99
C MET A 1 46.73 -23.93 -24.83
N VAL A 2 46.60 -22.61 -24.68
CA VAL A 2 45.70 -21.99 -23.68
C VAL A 2 44.75 -21.09 -24.45
N VAL A 3 43.44 -21.41 -24.40
CA VAL A 3 42.39 -20.62 -25.04
C VAL A 3 42.00 -19.51 -24.07
N LEU A 4 42.34 -18.27 -24.40
CA LEU A 4 41.93 -17.08 -23.65
C LEU A 4 40.47 -16.75 -24.00
N ILE A 5 39.56 -16.97 -23.05
CA ILE A 5 38.18 -16.50 -23.14
C ILE A 5 38.18 -15.02 -22.78
N SER A 6 38.17 -14.15 -23.79
CA SER A 6 37.95 -12.72 -23.63
C SER A 6 36.53 -12.48 -23.09
N ARG A 7 36.42 -12.17 -21.80
CA ARG A 7 35.19 -11.65 -21.18
C ARG A 7 34.81 -10.34 -21.89
N THR A 8 33.73 -10.34 -22.64
CA THR A 8 33.13 -9.11 -23.17
C THR A 8 32.52 -8.32 -22.01
N GLN A 9 33.05 -7.12 -21.82
CA GLN A 9 32.62 -6.14 -20.83
C GLN A 9 31.30 -5.53 -21.30
N VAL A 10 30.21 -5.70 -20.54
CA VAL A 10 28.93 -5.04 -20.85
C VAL A 10 29.03 -3.57 -20.43
N PRO A 11 28.80 -2.59 -21.32
CA PRO A 11 28.97 -1.18 -20.99
C PRO A 11 27.85 -0.70 -20.06
N ASN A 12 28.27 -0.08 -18.96
CA ASN A 12 27.43 0.52 -17.94
C ASN A 12 27.00 1.93 -18.40
N ARG A 13 26.02 2.00 -19.29
CA ARG A 13 25.36 3.25 -19.70
C ARG A 13 23.87 3.05 -19.54
N ALA A 14 23.18 4.01 -18.93
CA ALA A 14 21.74 4.14 -19.00
C ALA A 14 21.35 4.36 -20.47
N ALA A 15 21.32 3.27 -21.23
CA ALA A 15 20.86 3.26 -22.60
C ALA A 15 19.34 3.19 -22.53
N TRP A 16 18.68 4.08 -23.27
CA TRP A 16 17.30 3.87 -23.67
C TRP A 16 17.24 2.48 -24.29
N ILE A 17 16.53 1.56 -23.63
CA ILE A 17 16.33 0.21 -24.17
C ILE A 17 15.50 0.40 -25.43
N GLU A 18 16.14 0.32 -26.59
CA GLU A 18 15.43 0.27 -27.86
C GLU A 18 14.56 -0.99 -27.81
N TYR A 19 13.24 -0.81 -27.83
CA TYR A 19 12.29 -1.92 -27.84
C TYR A 19 12.12 -2.37 -29.31
N PRO A 20 12.71 -3.50 -29.74
CA PRO A 20 12.61 -3.93 -31.13
C PRO A 20 11.18 -4.42 -31.42
N TYR A 21 10.39 -3.60 -32.13
CA TYR A 21 9.07 -4.02 -32.61
C TYR A 21 9.19 -5.10 -33.66
N THR A 22 8.55 -6.25 -33.43
CA THR A 22 8.44 -7.32 -34.41
C THR A 22 7.50 -6.92 -35.55
N GLN A 23 7.60 -7.60 -36.70
CA GLN A 23 6.66 -7.33 -37.81
C GLN A 23 5.20 -7.62 -37.43
N ALA A 24 4.97 -8.53 -36.47
CA ALA A 24 3.65 -8.80 -35.91
C ALA A 24 3.08 -7.61 -35.13
N ASP A 25 3.93 -6.86 -34.41
CA ASP A 25 3.55 -5.62 -33.71
C ASP A 25 3.17 -4.51 -34.70
N LYS A 26 3.94 -4.37 -35.78
CA LYS A 26 3.67 -3.41 -36.86
C LYS A 26 2.39 -3.72 -37.62
N ASN A 27 2.05 -5.00 -37.76
CA ASN A 27 0.83 -5.47 -38.43
C ASN A 27 -0.39 -5.48 -37.48
N GLY A 28 -0.22 -5.15 -36.19
CA GLY A 28 -1.30 -5.08 -35.20
C GLY A 28 -1.83 -6.44 -34.71
N TRP A 29 -1.13 -7.53 -34.99
CA TRP A 29 -1.58 -8.90 -34.69
C TRP A 29 -1.30 -9.35 -33.24
N GLY A 30 -0.66 -8.50 -32.42
CA GLY A 30 -0.39 -8.71 -30.99
C GLY A 30 -1.15 -7.77 -30.03
N GLY A 31 -2.18 -7.06 -30.52
CA GLY A 31 -2.86 -6.01 -29.76
C GLY A 31 -3.63 -6.48 -28.51
N GLU A 32 -4.02 -7.75 -28.45
CA GLU A 32 -4.84 -8.28 -27.35
C GLU A 32 -4.03 -8.42 -26.06
N LEU A 33 -2.85 -9.06 -26.09
CA LEU A 33 -1.89 -9.11 -24.98
C LEU A 33 -1.47 -7.70 -24.53
N LEU A 34 -1.19 -6.81 -25.49
CA LEU A 34 -0.82 -5.41 -25.23
C LEU A 34 -1.95 -4.59 -24.59
N SER A 35 -3.20 -5.03 -24.72
CA SER A 35 -4.36 -4.41 -24.07
C SER A 35 -4.58 -4.95 -22.66
N GLU A 36 -4.30 -6.23 -22.43
CA GLU A 36 -4.33 -6.88 -21.12
C GLU A 36 -3.23 -6.34 -20.21
N GLU A 37 -1.98 -6.28 -20.69
CA GLU A 37 -0.86 -5.72 -19.95
C GLU A 37 -1.08 -4.26 -19.56
N ARG A 38 -1.73 -3.46 -20.43
CA ARG A 38 -2.11 -2.08 -20.09
C ARG A 38 -3.16 -2.03 -19.00
N LYS A 39 -4.20 -2.87 -19.07
CA LYS A 39 -5.23 -2.93 -18.03
C LYS A 39 -4.60 -3.34 -16.69
N ASP A 40 -3.69 -4.30 -16.70
CA ASP A 40 -2.99 -4.75 -15.50
C ASP A 40 -2.08 -3.65 -14.94
N PHE A 41 -1.35 -2.93 -15.80
CA PHE A 41 -0.55 -1.78 -15.41
C PHE A 41 -1.40 -0.69 -14.73
N TRP A 42 -2.51 -0.28 -15.36
CA TRP A 42 -3.40 0.74 -14.79
C TRP A 42 -4.13 0.27 -13.54
N SER A 43 -4.49 -1.02 -13.46
CA SER A 43 -5.08 -1.61 -12.25
C SER A 43 -4.09 -1.71 -11.10
N THR A 44 -2.81 -1.85 -11.41
CA THR A 44 -1.74 -1.83 -10.40
C THR A 44 -1.49 -0.41 -9.93
N LEU A 45 -1.42 0.55 -10.86
CA LEU A 45 -1.23 1.96 -10.54
C LEU A 45 -2.37 2.51 -9.67
N SER A 46 -3.62 2.07 -9.89
CA SER A 46 -4.76 2.47 -9.06
C SER A 46 -4.78 1.86 -7.65
N ARG A 47 -3.98 0.82 -7.40
CA ARG A 47 -3.80 0.22 -6.06
C ARG A 47 -2.66 0.88 -5.26
N ILE A 48 -1.85 1.70 -5.91
CA ILE A 48 -0.77 2.43 -5.24
C ILE A 48 -1.41 3.60 -4.49
N ALA A 49 -1.09 3.74 -3.21
CA ALA A 49 -1.52 4.87 -2.41
C ALA A 49 -1.01 6.18 -3.05
N SER A 50 -1.91 7.13 -3.22
CA SER A 50 -1.57 8.48 -3.67
C SER A 50 -0.71 9.18 -2.64
N ALA A 51 0.10 10.15 -3.09
CA ALA A 51 0.93 10.97 -2.19
C ALA A 51 0.10 11.63 -1.08
N ARG A 52 -1.14 12.03 -1.39
CA ARG A 52 -2.08 12.59 -0.41
C ARG A 52 -2.47 11.57 0.67
N GLU A 53 -2.85 10.35 0.27
CA GLU A 53 -3.20 9.29 1.22
C GLU A 53 -2.01 8.91 2.13
N ILE A 54 -0.79 8.97 1.59
CA ILE A 54 0.43 8.76 2.36
C ILE A 54 0.61 9.88 3.39
N SER A 55 0.50 11.16 3.00
CA SER A 55 0.62 12.28 3.93
C SER A 55 -0.45 12.24 5.03
N GLU A 56 -1.70 11.93 4.68
CA GLU A 56 -2.78 11.77 5.67
C GLU A 56 -2.48 10.60 6.65
N ALA A 57 -1.91 9.49 6.15
CA ALA A 57 -1.49 8.38 7.00
C ALA A 57 -0.34 8.77 7.95
N GLU A 58 0.62 9.57 7.51
CA GLU A 58 1.72 10.07 8.34
C GLU A 58 1.24 11.04 9.43
N GLU A 59 0.30 11.94 9.10
CA GLU A 59 -0.32 12.85 10.07
C GLU A 59 -1.07 12.07 11.15
N THR A 60 -1.87 11.08 10.76
CA THR A 60 -2.60 10.25 11.73
C THR A 60 -1.67 9.41 12.62
N GLN A 61 -0.56 8.89 12.08
CA GLN A 61 0.45 8.22 12.92
C GLN A 61 1.09 9.18 13.92
N THR A 62 1.35 10.42 13.50
CA THR A 62 1.87 11.46 14.39
C THR A 62 0.89 11.74 15.53
N TRP A 63 -0.41 11.83 15.23
CA TRP A 63 -1.44 11.99 16.26
C TRP A 63 -1.52 10.81 17.24
N LEU A 64 -1.44 9.58 16.74
CA LEU A 64 -1.44 8.38 17.58
C LEU A 64 -0.21 8.30 18.51
N SER A 65 0.91 8.94 18.15
CA SER A 65 2.12 8.97 18.97
C SER A 65 1.95 9.74 20.29
N TYR A 66 0.97 10.65 20.38
CA TYR A 66 0.65 11.37 21.63
C TYR A 66 -0.15 10.53 22.64
N VAL A 67 -0.56 9.31 22.27
CA VAL A 67 -1.23 8.39 23.19
C VAL A 67 -0.19 7.48 23.85
N ASP A 68 0.10 7.77 25.11
CA ASP A 68 1.09 7.05 25.92
C ASP A 68 0.72 5.57 26.11
N ASP A 69 -0.57 5.27 26.38
CA ASP A 69 -1.03 3.90 26.60
C ASP A 69 -1.21 3.14 25.27
N GLU A 70 -0.37 2.14 25.06
CA GLU A 70 -0.41 1.23 23.91
C GLU A 70 -1.78 0.56 23.71
N SER A 71 -2.47 0.22 24.80
CA SER A 71 -3.78 -0.44 24.75
C SER A 71 -4.87 0.50 24.25
N GLU A 72 -4.76 1.79 24.58
CA GLU A 72 -5.67 2.81 24.08
C GLU A 72 -5.34 3.20 22.64
N ARG A 73 -4.06 3.29 22.29
CA ARG A 73 -3.61 3.52 20.91
C ARG A 73 -4.10 2.43 19.95
N ARG A 74 -3.98 1.16 20.34
CA ARG A 74 -4.52 0.03 19.57
C ARG A 74 -6.04 0.08 19.46
N CYS A 75 -6.73 0.47 20.53
CA CYS A 75 -8.18 0.66 20.55
C CYS A 75 -8.65 1.73 19.56
N LEU A 76 -8.00 2.90 19.53
CA LEU A 76 -8.29 3.96 18.56
C LEU A 76 -8.01 3.51 17.12
N THR A 77 -6.86 2.87 16.90
CA THR A 77 -6.47 2.39 15.56
C THR A 77 -7.50 1.39 15.05
N ALA A 78 -7.90 0.42 15.88
CA ALA A 78 -8.92 -0.55 15.51
C ALA A 78 -10.28 0.10 15.24
N TRP A 79 -10.67 1.10 16.04
CA TRP A 79 -11.89 1.86 15.80
C TRP A 79 -11.85 2.61 14.46
N ALA A 80 -10.75 3.30 14.15
CA ALA A 80 -10.57 4.03 12.89
C ALA A 80 -10.61 3.10 11.66
N TRP A 81 -10.13 1.86 11.80
CA TRP A 81 -10.14 0.86 10.74
C TRP A 81 -11.51 0.16 10.55
N CYS A 82 -12.40 0.17 11.55
CA CYS A 82 -13.70 -0.49 11.45
C CYS A 82 -14.58 0.05 10.29
N PRO A 83 -14.73 1.38 10.10
CA PRO A 83 -15.41 1.94 8.94
C PRO A 83 -14.83 1.48 7.60
N ALA A 84 -13.49 1.48 7.48
CA ALA A 84 -12.80 1.08 6.26
C ALA A 84 -13.02 -0.40 5.90
N ARG A 85 -13.10 -1.27 6.92
CA ARG A 85 -13.32 -2.72 6.74
C ARG A 85 -14.80 -3.12 6.72
N LYS A 86 -15.74 -2.17 6.79
CA LYS A 86 -17.18 -2.44 6.98
C LYS A 86 -17.46 -3.34 8.20
N GLY A 87 -16.63 -3.24 9.22
CA GLY A 87 -16.69 -4.05 10.44
C GLY A 87 -17.32 -3.30 11.61
N PHE A 88 -17.76 -4.04 12.63
CA PHE A 88 -18.25 -3.46 13.87
C PHE A 88 -17.15 -3.46 14.93
N PHE A 89 -16.90 -2.31 15.54
CA PHE A 89 -15.93 -2.17 16.64
C PHE A 89 -16.21 -3.11 17.82
N LYS A 90 -17.49 -3.42 18.07
CA LYS A 90 -17.90 -4.39 19.12
C LYS A 90 -17.32 -5.79 18.90
N ASN A 91 -17.08 -6.20 17.65
CA ASN A 91 -16.49 -7.51 17.35
C ASN A 91 -14.99 -7.51 17.68
N TRP A 92 -14.28 -6.44 17.32
CA TRP A 92 -12.88 -6.27 17.71
C TRP A 92 -12.70 -6.25 19.23
N CYS A 93 -13.57 -5.54 19.97
CA CYS A 93 -13.54 -5.57 21.44
C CYS A 93 -13.69 -6.99 21.99
N LYS A 94 -14.57 -7.82 21.40
CA LYS A 94 -14.75 -9.22 21.82
C LYS A 94 -13.50 -10.07 21.54
N GLU A 95 -12.86 -9.87 20.39
CA GLU A 95 -11.64 -10.58 20.00
C GLU A 95 -10.46 -10.27 20.94
N GLU A 96 -10.33 -9.00 21.35
CA GLU A 96 -9.31 -8.55 22.30
C GLU A 96 -9.67 -8.81 23.78
N GLY A 97 -10.85 -9.38 24.07
CA GLY A 97 -11.32 -9.61 25.44
C GLY A 97 -11.66 -8.32 26.21
N ILE A 98 -11.87 -7.20 25.51
CA ILE A 98 -12.25 -5.91 26.08
C ILE A 98 -13.78 -5.83 26.17
N HIS A 99 -14.30 -5.51 27.35
CA HIS A 99 -15.75 -5.28 27.48
C HIS A 99 -16.17 -4.08 26.60
N PRO A 100 -17.27 -4.18 25.81
CA PRO A 100 -17.66 -3.14 24.85
C PRO A 100 -17.82 -1.74 25.47
N GLU A 101 -18.27 -1.67 26.72
CA GLU A 101 -18.42 -0.42 27.46
C GLU A 101 -17.07 0.24 27.80
N THR A 102 -16.07 -0.58 28.14
CA THR A 102 -14.69 -0.10 28.40
C THR A 102 -14.07 0.46 27.11
N GLY A 103 -14.29 -0.20 25.98
CA GLY A 103 -13.85 0.30 24.67
C GLY A 103 -14.53 1.62 24.28
N ARG A 104 -15.85 1.74 24.54
CA ARG A 104 -16.59 2.99 24.30
C ARG A 104 -16.04 4.15 25.15
N ARG A 105 -15.77 3.91 26.44
CA ARG A 105 -15.23 4.92 27.35
C ARG A 105 -13.82 5.40 26.94
N ARG A 106 -12.94 4.47 26.54
CA ARG A 106 -11.60 4.80 26.02
C ARG A 106 -11.67 5.66 24.77
N LYS A 107 -12.57 5.29 23.84
CA LYS A 107 -12.83 6.09 22.65
C LYS A 107 -13.32 7.50 23.01
N GLU A 108 -14.33 7.64 23.85
CA GLU A 108 -14.91 8.95 24.19
C GLU A 108 -13.93 9.86 24.93
N GLY A 109 -13.13 9.32 25.86
CA GLY A 109 -12.12 10.09 26.57
C GLY A 109 -11.03 10.66 25.65
N GLN A 110 -10.62 9.90 24.63
CA GLN A 110 -9.59 10.35 23.69
C GLN A 110 -10.16 11.15 22.51
N SER A 111 -11.38 10.87 22.06
CA SER A 111 -12.04 11.64 20.99
C SER A 111 -12.18 13.11 21.34
N CYS A 112 -12.34 13.46 22.62
CA CYS A 112 -12.38 14.86 23.07
C CYS A 112 -11.01 15.56 23.04
N VAL A 113 -9.91 14.81 22.96
CA VAL A 113 -8.54 15.36 22.87
C VAL A 113 -8.15 15.62 21.41
N PHE A 114 -8.74 14.87 20.47
CA PHE A 114 -8.49 14.99 19.03
C PHE A 114 -9.53 15.84 18.26
N CYS A 115 -10.56 16.36 18.94
CA CYS A 115 -11.54 17.32 18.39
C CYS A 115 -11.20 18.75 18.81
#